data_AF-A0A1T4VM05-F1
#
_entry.id   AF-A0A1T4VM05-F1
#
_cell.length_a   1.000
_cell.length_b   1.000
_cell.length_c   1.000
_cell.angle_alpha   90.00
_cell.angle_beta   90.00
_cell.angle_gamma   90.00
#
_symmetry.space_group_name_H-M   'P 1'
#
loop_
_entity.id
_entity.type
_entity.pdbx_description
1 polymer ?
#
loop_
_entity_poly.entity_id
_entity_poly.type
_entity_poly.pdbx_seq_one_letter_code
_entity_poly.pdbx_strand_id
1 'polypeptide(L)'
;MFHKVKAVSALDDYKLMVQFAEGITKIYDLKPLIKEVPVFKSLEDIPELYETVEVDSGGYGIIWNDDLDLSCDELFENGNRVKSPFDGLIAFTDATTLWGLNESTLRKAIAYGKLINGIDACKFGKQWVVSEKAMEREYGKPKFK
;
A
#
# COMPACT_ATOMS: atom_id res chain seq x y z
N MET A 1 -1.99 9.54 -10.25
CA MET A 1 -1.32 9.07 -9.03
C MET A 1 -1.53 7.56 -8.94
N PHE A 2 -0.59 6.78 -8.42
CA PHE A 2 -0.68 5.31 -8.47
C PHE A 2 -0.56 4.73 -7.05
N HIS A 3 -1.63 4.84 -6.27
CA HIS A 3 -1.69 4.40 -4.88
C HIS A 3 -2.01 2.91 -4.79
N LYS A 4 -1.08 2.05 -5.19
CA LYS A 4 -1.35 0.61 -5.15
C LYS A 4 -1.50 0.12 -3.71
N VAL A 5 -2.64 -0.50 -3.37
CA VAL A 5 -2.88 -1.19 -2.10
C VAL A 5 -2.08 -2.50 -2.08
N LYS A 6 -1.43 -2.77 -0.95
CA LYS A 6 -0.65 -3.98 -0.69
C LYS A 6 -1.31 -4.92 0.29
N ALA A 7 -1.93 -4.34 1.30
CA ALA A 7 -2.62 -5.08 2.34
C ALA A 7 -3.75 -4.22 2.88
N VAL A 8 -4.81 -4.90 3.31
CA VAL A 8 -5.92 -4.33 4.04
C VAL A 8 -6.22 -5.24 5.22
N SER A 9 -6.67 -4.64 6.33
CA SER A 9 -7.20 -5.37 7.47
C SER A 9 -8.40 -4.61 8.02
N ALA A 10 -9.49 -5.33 8.25
CA ALA A 10 -10.61 -4.84 9.04
C ALA A 10 -10.16 -4.65 10.50
N LEU A 11 -10.58 -3.54 11.09
CA LEU A 11 -10.40 -3.21 12.50
C LEU A 11 -11.76 -2.92 13.12
N ASP A 12 -11.80 -2.91 14.45
CA ASP A 12 -12.99 -2.47 15.18
C ASP A 12 -13.48 -1.10 14.71
N ASP A 13 -14.76 -0.84 14.93
CA ASP A 13 -15.38 0.47 14.70
C ASP A 13 -15.42 0.88 13.20
N TYR A 14 -15.51 -0.10 12.30
CA TYR A 14 -15.57 0.05 10.84
C TYR A 14 -14.38 0.82 10.26
N LYS A 15 -13.18 0.52 10.78
CA LYS A 15 -11.93 1.14 10.33
C LYS A 15 -11.08 0.16 9.56
N LEU A 16 -10.57 0.58 8.41
CA LEU A 16 -9.66 -0.23 7.61
C LEU A 16 -8.24 0.25 7.82
N MET A 17 -7.33 -0.66 8.19
CA MET A 17 -5.90 -0.42 8.07
C MET A 17 -5.43 -0.79 6.66
N VAL A 18 -4.97 0.20 5.90
CA VAL A 18 -4.58 0.04 4.50
C VAL A 18 -3.09 0.35 4.37
N GLN A 19 -2.33 -0.61 3.84
CA GLN A 19 -0.92 -0.42 3.51
C GLN A 19 -0.78 -0.23 2.00
N PHE A 20 -0.03 0.80 1.60
CA PHE A 20 0.24 1.14 0.21
C PHE A 20 1.65 0.73 -0.22
N ALA A 21 1.81 0.48 -1.51
CA ALA A 21 3.06 0.07 -2.16
C ALA A 21 4.20 1.09 -2.03
N GLU A 22 3.86 2.35 -1.79
CA GLU A 22 4.80 3.44 -1.54
C GLU A 22 5.35 3.47 -0.11
N GLY A 23 5.04 2.46 0.72
CA GLY A 23 5.56 2.36 2.08
C GLY A 23 4.82 3.28 3.05
N ILE A 24 3.52 3.51 2.83
CA ILE A 24 2.67 4.32 3.69
C ILE A 24 1.52 3.47 4.21
N THR A 25 1.17 3.67 5.48
CA THR A 25 0.00 3.06 6.11
C THR A 25 -1.03 4.13 6.46
N LYS A 26 -2.30 3.85 6.20
CA LYS A 26 -3.44 4.73 6.54
C LYS A 26 -4.54 3.96 7.27
N ILE A 27 -5.30 4.66 8.09
CA ILE A 27 -6.57 4.20 8.64
C ILE A 27 -7.70 4.94 7.92
N TYR A 28 -8.60 4.20 7.30
CA TYR A 28 -9.80 4.72 6.65
C TYR A 28 -11.02 4.42 7.52
N ASP A 29 -11.85 5.43 7.81
CA ASP A 29 -13.10 5.28 8.56
C ASP A 29 -14.26 5.15 7.58
N LEU A 30 -14.94 4.00 7.57
CA LEU A 30 -16.04 3.73 6.65
C LEU A 30 -17.36 4.41 7.04
N LYS A 31 -17.52 4.86 8.28
CA LYS A 31 -18.81 5.37 8.77
C LYS A 31 -19.37 6.53 7.94
N PRO A 32 -18.57 7.53 7.52
CA PRO A 32 -19.07 8.58 6.63
C PRO A 32 -19.63 8.00 5.34
N LEU A 33 -18.91 7.06 4.73
CA LEU A 33 -19.30 6.41 3.49
C LEU A 33 -20.57 5.57 3.64
N ILE A 34 -20.67 4.75 4.70
CA ILE A 34 -21.85 3.94 5.01
C ILE A 34 -23.09 4.81 5.18
N LYS A 35 -22.94 5.98 5.81
CA LYS A 35 -24.04 6.93 6.02
C LYS A 35 -24.50 7.57 4.71
N GLU A 36 -23.57 7.90 3.83
CA GLU A 36 -23.84 8.64 2.59
C GLU A 36 -24.29 7.73 1.44
N VAL A 37 -23.76 6.51 1.37
CA VAL A 37 -23.92 5.61 0.23
C VAL A 37 -24.63 4.33 0.67
N PRO A 38 -25.92 4.15 0.31
CA PRO A 38 -26.75 3.06 0.83
C PRO A 38 -26.21 1.64 0.61
N VAL A 39 -25.43 1.39 -0.45
CA VAL A 39 -24.88 0.05 -0.74
C VAL A 39 -23.92 -0.44 0.35
N PHE A 40 -23.20 0.47 1.01
CA PHE A 40 -22.25 0.15 2.07
C PHE A 40 -22.91 -0.19 3.41
N LYS A 41 -24.23 0.03 3.57
CA LYS A 41 -24.96 -0.39 4.78
C LYS A 41 -24.96 -1.90 4.98
N SER A 42 -24.80 -2.67 3.89
CA SER A 42 -24.62 -4.11 3.96
C SER A 42 -23.46 -4.54 4.86
N LEU A 43 -22.45 -3.69 5.05
CA LEU A 43 -21.34 -3.93 5.98
C LEU A 43 -21.76 -3.85 7.46
N GLU A 44 -22.79 -3.07 7.79
CA GLU A 44 -23.36 -3.01 9.15
C GLU A 44 -24.41 -4.11 9.36
N ASP A 45 -25.21 -4.38 8.33
CA ASP A 45 -26.29 -5.39 8.39
C ASP A 45 -25.75 -6.82 8.45
N ILE A 46 -24.56 -7.06 7.87
CA ILE A 46 -23.89 -8.36 7.80
C ILE A 46 -22.45 -8.19 8.33
N PRO A 47 -22.21 -8.27 9.65
CA PRO A 47 -20.90 -8.04 10.24
C PRO A 47 -19.80 -8.95 9.68
N GLU A 48 -20.14 -10.19 9.31
CA GLU A 48 -19.18 -11.12 8.72
C GLU A 48 -18.71 -10.66 7.35
N LEU A 49 -19.53 -9.90 6.60
CA LEU A 49 -19.13 -9.36 5.31
C LEU A 49 -18.01 -8.34 5.50
N TYR A 50 -18.09 -7.48 6.52
CA TYR A 50 -17.06 -6.45 6.75
C TYR A 50 -15.64 -7.04 6.89
N GLU A 51 -15.53 -8.17 7.58
CA GLU A 51 -14.27 -8.87 7.82
C GLU A 51 -13.69 -9.58 6.59
N THR A 52 -14.47 -9.78 5.51
CA THR A 52 -13.98 -10.42 4.28
C THR A 52 -13.27 -9.47 3.33
N VAL A 53 -13.01 -8.23 3.75
CA VAL A 53 -12.31 -7.24 2.93
C VAL A 53 -10.97 -7.79 2.44
N GLU A 54 -10.74 -7.71 1.12
CA GLU A 54 -9.48 -8.11 0.52
C GLU A 54 -8.99 -7.10 -0.50
N VAL A 55 -7.70 -7.16 -0.83
CA VAL A 55 -7.12 -6.33 -1.88
C VAL A 55 -7.53 -6.91 -3.23
N ASP A 56 -7.95 -6.07 -4.16
CA ASP A 56 -8.29 -6.51 -5.52
C ASP A 56 -7.05 -7.11 -6.24
N SER A 57 -7.29 -7.88 -7.30
CA SER A 57 -6.22 -8.55 -8.06
C SER A 57 -5.16 -7.59 -8.64
N GLY A 58 -5.50 -6.32 -8.84
CA GLY A 58 -4.59 -5.27 -9.31
C GLY A 58 -3.87 -4.48 -8.22
N GLY A 59 -4.40 -4.47 -6.99
CA GLY A 59 -4.07 -3.53 -5.94
C GLY A 59 -4.60 -2.11 -6.21
N TYR A 60 -5.58 -1.94 -7.10
CA TYR A 60 -6.23 -0.65 -7.39
C TYR A 60 -7.44 -0.37 -6.51
N GLY A 61 -7.74 -1.27 -5.58
CA GLY A 61 -8.82 -1.10 -4.63
C GLY A 61 -8.85 -2.22 -3.60
N ILE A 62 -9.96 -2.26 -2.88
CA ILE A 62 -10.35 -3.34 -2.01
C ILE A 62 -11.74 -3.80 -2.40
N ILE A 63 -12.05 -5.07 -2.16
CA ILE A 63 -13.31 -5.68 -2.53
C ILE A 63 -13.83 -6.52 -1.37
N TRP A 64 -15.15 -6.54 -1.22
CA TRP A 64 -15.86 -7.42 -0.29
C TRP A 64 -16.63 -8.51 -1.05
N ASN A 65 -17.23 -8.14 -2.18
CA ASN A 65 -17.96 -9.03 -3.08
C ASN A 65 -18.10 -8.37 -4.47
N ASP A 66 -18.80 -9.03 -5.39
CA ASP A 66 -18.99 -8.58 -6.79
C ASP A 66 -19.65 -7.20 -6.93
N ASP A 67 -20.41 -6.76 -5.92
CA ASP A 67 -21.18 -5.51 -5.92
C ASP A 67 -20.58 -4.42 -5.01
N LEU A 68 -19.54 -4.74 -4.23
CA LEU A 68 -19.01 -3.87 -3.18
C LEU A 68 -17.48 -3.80 -3.20
N ASP A 69 -16.97 -2.69 -3.70
CA ASP A 69 -15.55 -2.36 -3.77
C ASP A 69 -15.28 -0.88 -3.41
N LEU A 70 -14.02 -0.58 -3.08
CA LEU A 70 -13.53 0.79 -2.92
C LEU A 70 -12.23 0.99 -3.68
N SER A 71 -12.13 2.13 -4.37
CA SER A 71 -10.93 2.48 -5.11
C SER A 71 -9.78 2.85 -4.17
N CYS A 72 -8.56 2.60 -4.63
CA CYS A 72 -7.37 2.96 -3.86
C CYS A 72 -7.18 4.47 -3.67
N ASP A 73 -7.67 5.29 -4.61
CA ASP A 73 -7.61 6.74 -4.51
C ASP A 73 -8.52 7.25 -3.38
N GLU A 74 -9.74 6.70 -3.23
CA GLU A 74 -10.64 7.01 -2.10
C GLU A 74 -9.97 6.69 -0.76
N LEU A 75 -9.42 5.48 -0.64
CA LEU A 75 -8.71 5.04 0.57
C LEU A 75 -7.49 5.92 0.86
N PHE A 76 -6.79 6.36 -0.18
CA PHE A 76 -5.61 7.19 -0.03
C PHE A 76 -5.99 8.62 0.35
N GLU A 77 -6.89 9.27 -0.36
CA GLU A 77 -7.22 10.68 -0.16
C GLU A 77 -7.93 10.93 1.17
N ASN A 78 -8.86 10.05 1.56
CA ASN A 78 -9.68 10.22 2.76
C ASN A 78 -9.15 9.42 3.97
N GLY A 79 -8.14 8.58 3.77
CA GLY A 79 -7.47 7.86 4.86
C GLY A 79 -6.53 8.74 5.68
N ASN A 80 -6.54 8.55 7.00
CA ASN A 80 -5.64 9.22 7.93
C ASN A 80 -4.30 8.47 8.00
N ARG A 81 -3.19 9.16 7.73
CA ARG A 81 -1.85 8.55 7.83
C ARG A 81 -1.53 8.17 9.27
N VAL A 82 -1.11 6.92 9.45
CA VAL A 82 -0.63 6.40 10.73
C VAL A 82 0.79 5.90 10.58
N LYS A 83 1.52 5.79 11.70
CA LYS A 83 2.87 5.22 11.68
C LYS A 83 2.79 3.71 11.81
N SER A 84 3.43 3.01 10.90
CA SER A 84 3.69 1.57 10.97
C SER A 84 5.19 1.31 11.03
N PRO A 85 5.66 0.29 11.77
CA PRO A 85 7.04 -0.18 11.70
C PRO A 85 7.47 -0.61 10.29
N PHE A 86 6.50 -0.92 9.42
CA PHE A 86 6.74 -1.30 8.02
C PHE A 86 6.68 -0.12 7.05
N ASP A 87 6.44 1.11 7.54
CA ASP A 87 6.49 2.29 6.68
C ASP A 87 7.90 2.52 6.14
N GLY A 88 7.97 3.06 4.93
CA GLY A 88 9.22 3.27 4.20
C GLY A 88 9.90 1.99 3.75
N LEU A 89 9.29 0.81 3.90
CA LEU A 89 9.77 -0.45 3.31
C LEU A 89 9.03 -0.72 2.01
N ILE A 90 9.76 -0.76 0.90
CA ILE A 90 9.19 -0.82 -0.45
C ILE A 90 9.76 -2.04 -1.17
N ALA A 91 8.90 -2.83 -1.81
CA ALA A 91 9.36 -3.95 -2.63
C ALA A 91 10.11 -3.41 -3.86
N PHE A 92 11.16 -4.10 -4.31
CA PHE A 92 11.97 -3.63 -5.45
C PHE A 92 11.15 -3.30 -6.69
N THR A 93 10.15 -4.13 -7.00
CA THR A 93 9.23 -3.93 -8.11
C THR A 93 8.47 -2.62 -8.00
N ASP A 94 7.97 -2.30 -6.81
CA ASP A 94 7.23 -1.06 -6.55
C ASP A 94 8.18 0.14 -6.56
N ALA A 95 9.34 0.02 -5.93
CA ALA A 95 10.37 1.06 -5.92
C ALA A 95 10.85 1.40 -7.33
N THR A 96 11.05 0.41 -8.20
CA THR A 96 11.45 0.68 -9.59
C THR A 96 10.34 1.40 -10.37
N THR A 97 9.07 1.06 -10.14
CA THR A 97 7.95 1.77 -10.75
C THR A 97 7.85 3.20 -10.24
N LEU A 98 7.86 3.40 -8.92
CA LEU A 98 7.74 4.71 -8.26
C LEU A 98 8.87 5.68 -8.66
N TRP A 99 10.08 5.19 -8.91
CA TRP A 99 11.21 6.01 -9.37
C TRP A 99 11.42 6.00 -10.89
N GLY A 100 10.63 5.24 -11.65
CA GLY A 100 10.78 5.10 -13.09
C GLY A 100 12.13 4.50 -13.50
N LEU A 101 12.57 3.47 -12.77
CA LEU A 101 13.82 2.73 -12.99
C LEU A 101 13.53 1.35 -13.60
N ASN A 102 14.53 0.76 -14.25
CA ASN A 102 14.43 -0.63 -14.70
C ASN A 102 14.66 -1.61 -13.54
N GLU A 103 14.05 -2.80 -13.59
CA GLU A 103 14.14 -3.82 -12.52
C GLU A 103 15.58 -4.23 -12.14
N SER A 104 16.50 -4.22 -13.11
CA SER A 104 17.90 -4.59 -12.87
C SER A 104 18.70 -3.50 -12.13
N THR A 105 18.19 -2.27 -12.08
CA THR A 105 18.91 -1.09 -11.55
C THR A 105 19.28 -1.26 -10.09
N LEU A 106 18.32 -1.66 -9.25
CA LEU A 106 18.53 -1.79 -7.81
C LEU A 106 19.45 -2.97 -7.46
N ARG A 107 19.38 -4.07 -8.23
CA ARG A 107 20.30 -5.20 -8.06
C ARG A 107 21.74 -4.82 -8.39
N LYS A 108 21.95 -4.04 -9.47
CA LYS A 108 23.26 -3.49 -9.81
C LYS A 108 23.74 -2.49 -8.76
N ALA A 109 22.84 -1.66 -8.23
CA ALA A 109 23.17 -0.71 -7.17
C ALA A 109 23.68 -1.42 -5.90
N ILE A 110 23.12 -2.58 -5.55
CA ILE A 110 23.69 -3.42 -4.49
C ILE A 110 25.08 -3.94 -4.87
N ALA A 111 25.22 -4.52 -6.07
CA ALA A 111 26.49 -5.12 -6.52
C ALA A 111 27.64 -4.10 -6.57
N TYR A 112 27.34 -2.84 -6.89
CA TYR A 112 28.32 -1.74 -6.95
C TYR A 112 28.50 -1.00 -5.62
N GLY A 113 27.82 -1.43 -4.55
CA GLY A 113 27.93 -0.81 -3.22
C GLY A 113 27.20 0.53 -3.06
N LYS A 114 26.38 0.93 -4.04
CA LYS A 114 25.53 2.13 -3.96
C LYS A 114 24.37 1.94 -2.97
N LEU A 115 23.85 0.72 -2.87
CA LEU A 115 22.90 0.30 -1.84
C LEU A 115 23.54 -0.80 -1.00
N ILE A 116 23.52 -0.64 0.33
CA ILE A 116 24.15 -1.59 1.24
C ILE A 116 23.14 -2.68 1.65
N ASN A 117 23.46 -3.95 1.37
CA ASN A 117 22.63 -5.09 1.78
C ASN A 117 22.61 -5.21 3.32
N GLY A 118 21.42 -5.36 3.91
CA GLY A 118 21.19 -5.38 5.35
C GLY A 118 20.99 -4.00 6.00
N ILE A 119 21.21 -2.91 5.26
CA ILE A 119 20.99 -1.54 5.75
C ILE A 119 19.97 -0.82 4.86
N ASP A 120 20.26 -0.70 3.56
CA ASP A 120 19.41 -0.01 2.60
C ASP A 120 18.40 -0.94 1.95
N ALA A 121 18.80 -2.18 1.70
CA ALA A 121 17.99 -3.21 1.06
C ALA A 121 18.23 -4.57 1.70
N CYS A 122 17.22 -5.44 1.70
CA CYS A 122 17.33 -6.80 2.20
C CYS A 122 16.46 -7.75 1.38
N LYS A 123 16.88 -9.01 1.26
CA LYS A 123 16.13 -10.06 0.56
C LYS A 123 15.34 -10.91 1.56
N PHE A 124 14.03 -10.98 1.38
CA PHE A 124 13.12 -11.84 2.14
C PHE A 124 12.51 -12.89 1.20
N GLY A 125 12.98 -14.14 1.33
CA GLY A 125 12.59 -15.22 0.43
C GLY A 125 12.94 -14.91 -1.03
N LYS A 126 11.93 -14.76 -1.90
CA LYS A 126 12.10 -14.43 -3.31
C LYS A 126 12.15 -12.91 -3.58
N GLN A 127 11.62 -12.10 -2.67
CA GLN A 127 11.46 -10.66 -2.86
C GLN A 127 12.63 -9.89 -2.27
N TRP A 128 12.96 -8.76 -2.91
CA TRP A 128 13.84 -7.75 -2.33
C TRP A 128 13.02 -6.57 -1.84
N VAL A 129 13.40 -6.04 -0.69
CA VAL A 129 12.84 -4.83 -0.08
C VAL A 129 13.94 -3.78 0.02
N VAL A 130 13.61 -2.53 -0.25
CA VAL A 130 14.49 -1.36 -0.12
C VAL A 130 13.82 -0.33 0.77
N SER A 131 14.61 0.42 1.53
CA SER A 131 14.09 1.56 2.27
C SER A 131 13.83 2.76 1.35
N GLU A 132 12.72 3.46 1.58
CA GLU A 132 12.37 4.73 0.94
C GLU A 132 13.51 5.75 1.10
N LYS A 133 14.09 5.85 2.31
CA LYS A 133 15.21 6.77 2.58
C LYS A 133 16.44 6.49 1.71
N ALA A 134 16.78 5.22 1.49
CA ALA A 134 17.89 4.87 0.59
C ALA A 134 17.54 5.19 -0.86
N MET A 135 16.31 4.94 -1.29
CA MET A 135 15.84 5.33 -2.61
C MET A 135 15.91 6.85 -2.82
N GLU A 136 15.45 7.64 -1.84
CA GLU A 136 15.53 9.10 -1.87
C GLU A 136 16.98 9.60 -1.91
N ARG A 137 17.85 9.02 -1.10
CA ARG A 137 19.28 9.36 -1.06
C ARG A 137 19.96 9.12 -2.41
N GLU A 138 19.68 7.99 -3.05
CA GLU A 138 20.40 7.54 -4.24
C GLU A 138 19.77 7.98 -5.57
N TYR A 139 18.47 8.27 -5.58
CA TYR A 139 17.68 8.52 -6.79
C TYR A 139 16.76 9.75 -6.71
N GLY A 140 16.73 10.48 -5.57
CA GLY A 140 15.87 11.64 -5.36
C GLY A 140 14.42 11.27 -5.01
N LYS A 141 13.50 12.24 -5.03
CA LYS A 141 12.08 11.96 -4.74
C LYS A 141 11.45 11.04 -5.79
N PRO A 142 10.47 10.20 -5.42
CA PRO A 142 9.73 9.38 -6.37
C PRO A 142 9.09 10.26 -7.44
N LYS A 143 9.08 9.75 -8.67
CA LYS A 143 8.53 10.44 -9.84
C LYS A 143 7.06 10.07 -9.93
N PHE A 144 6.22 10.72 -9.13
CA PHE A 144 4.78 10.67 -9.34
C PHE A 144 4.49 11.27 -10.72
N LYS A 145 4.16 10.42 -11.69
CA LYS A 145 3.57 10.85 -12.96
C LYS A 145 2.05 10.87 -12.84
#